data_AF-A0A0F9P626-F1
#
_entry.id   AF-A0A0F9P626-F1
#
_cell.length_a   1.000
_cell.length_b   1.000
_cell.length_c   1.000
_cell.angle_alpha   90.00
_cell.angle_beta   90.00
_cell.angle_gamma   90.00
#
_symmetry.space_group_name_H-M   'P 1'
#
loop_
_entity.id
_entity.type
_entity.pdbx_description
1 polymer ?
#
loop_
_entity_poly.entity_id
_entity_poly.type
_entity_poly.pdbx_seq_one_letter_code
_entity_poly.pdbx_strand_id
1 'polypeptide(L)'
;MKLETSDKTSFGIKPHIKKGYYPGKLLKVEVFADANGNPKVGKYGQQLIFEFAVYKSDPETDAPVAPMKYVTDEKLDTKADVIISKFAYHKYKSSKKGEDWIEGEYQTAITPNSAITGIFKSLGWTFSTDDVDPDDFIGNWVELDIDDYTQGEGDEAYTASTIKDINPYEGPKVGDIKDVKATEKPKKIEKQV
;
A
#
# COMPACT_ATOMS: atom_id res chain seq x y z
N MET A 1 -18.42 20.58 16.49
CA MET A 1 -17.37 19.79 17.16
C MET A 1 -16.05 20.12 16.48
N LYS A 2 -15.06 20.65 17.21
CA LYS A 2 -13.70 20.84 16.67
C LYS A 2 -12.87 19.61 17.06
N LEU A 3 -12.27 18.98 16.06
CA LEU A 3 -11.38 17.84 16.27
C LEU A 3 -9.98 18.37 16.58
N GLU A 4 -9.33 17.79 17.57
CA GLU A 4 -7.91 18.08 17.85
C GLU A 4 -7.06 17.49 16.72
N THR A 5 -6.21 18.33 16.12
CA THR A 5 -5.20 17.91 15.15
C THR A 5 -3.93 17.54 15.91
N SER A 6 -3.37 16.36 15.62
CA SER A 6 -2.04 15.99 16.10
C SER A 6 -1.02 16.16 14.99
N ASP A 7 0.10 16.76 15.35
CA ASP A 7 1.38 16.87 14.64
C ASP A 7 2.17 15.55 14.60
N LYS A 8 1.74 14.53 15.38
CA LYS A 8 2.42 13.24 15.48
C LYS A 8 1.86 12.23 14.50
N THR A 9 2.64 11.86 13.50
CA THR A 9 2.35 10.73 12.61
C THR A 9 2.72 9.42 13.31
N SER A 10 1.72 8.64 13.74
CA SER A 10 1.94 7.34 14.39
C SER A 10 2.20 6.23 13.35
N PHE A 11 3.20 6.41 12.51
CA PHE A 11 3.83 5.36 11.73
C PHE A 11 5.30 5.79 11.67
N GLY A 12 6.22 4.95 12.15
CA GLY A 12 7.65 5.26 12.18
C GLY A 12 8.18 5.80 10.85
N ILE A 13 9.39 6.38 10.84
CA ILE A 13 10.00 7.05 9.67
C ILE A 13 9.70 6.26 8.39
N LYS A 14 8.83 6.84 7.56
CA LYS A 14 8.45 6.25 6.29
C LYS A 14 9.65 6.28 5.37
N PRO A 15 9.87 5.22 4.57
CA PRO A 15 11.02 5.17 3.69
C PRO A 15 11.00 6.34 2.70
N HIS A 16 12.17 6.92 2.46
CA HIS A 16 12.42 7.81 1.33
C HIS A 16 13.41 7.12 0.39
N ILE A 17 12.95 6.88 -0.84
CA ILE A 17 13.74 6.34 -1.94
C ILE A 17 13.63 7.28 -3.14
N LYS A 18 14.56 7.18 -4.08
CA LYS A 18 14.52 8.02 -5.27
C LYS A 18 13.22 7.75 -6.05
N LYS A 19 12.63 8.80 -6.62
CA LYS A 19 11.50 8.67 -7.55
C LYS A 19 11.89 7.83 -8.77
N GLY A 20 10.98 7.01 -9.25
CA GLY A 20 11.20 6.18 -10.43
C GLY A 20 10.39 4.90 -10.40
N TYR A 21 10.67 4.04 -11.38
CA TYR A 21 10.03 2.74 -11.53
C TYR A 21 10.86 1.67 -10.83
N TYR A 22 10.18 0.85 -10.03
CA TYR A 22 10.83 -0.21 -9.26
C TYR A 22 10.05 -1.52 -9.36
N PRO A 23 10.75 -2.67 -9.41
CA PRO A 23 10.10 -3.95 -9.21
C PRO A 23 9.55 -4.03 -7.78
N GLY A 24 8.25 -4.29 -7.68
CA GLY A 24 7.53 -4.49 -6.43
C GLY A 24 6.98 -5.91 -6.33
N LYS A 25 6.96 -6.47 -5.13
CA LYS A 25 6.29 -7.74 -4.84
C LYS A 25 5.16 -7.51 -3.84
N LEU A 26 3.94 -7.92 -4.16
CA LEU A 26 2.83 -7.82 -3.22
C LEU A 26 3.08 -8.74 -2.02
N LEU A 27 3.12 -8.18 -0.82
CA LEU A 27 3.33 -8.94 0.42
C LEU A 27 2.03 -9.32 1.10
N LYS A 28 1.06 -8.40 1.03
CA LYS A 28 -0.15 -8.48 1.84
C LYS A 28 -1.24 -7.59 1.28
N VAL A 29 -2.47 -8.06 1.39
CA VAL A 29 -3.67 -7.23 1.27
C VAL A 29 -4.45 -7.32 2.57
N GLU A 30 -4.91 -6.19 3.09
CA GLU A 30 -5.80 -6.20 4.25
C GLU A 30 -6.85 -5.10 4.19
N VAL A 31 -7.98 -5.30 4.87
CA VAL A 31 -8.98 -4.25 5.06
C VAL A 31 -8.39 -3.18 5.98
N PHE A 32 -8.53 -1.92 5.58
CA PHE A 32 -8.21 -0.80 6.46
C PHE A 32 -9.21 -0.77 7.62
N ALA A 33 -8.74 -1.16 8.79
CA ALA A 33 -9.56 -1.37 9.97
C ALA A 33 -9.16 -0.45 11.14
N ASP A 34 -10.08 -0.27 12.08
CA ASP A 34 -9.81 0.36 13.38
C ASP A 34 -8.99 -0.57 14.30
N ALA A 35 -8.67 -0.09 15.51
CA ALA A 35 -7.91 -0.85 16.50
C ALA A 35 -8.60 -2.13 17.02
N ASN A 36 -9.88 -2.30 16.72
CA ASN A 36 -10.68 -3.48 17.08
C ASN A 36 -10.84 -4.44 15.91
N GLY A 37 -10.31 -4.12 14.73
CA GLY A 37 -10.42 -4.94 13.53
C GLY A 37 -11.68 -4.68 12.71
N ASN A 38 -12.49 -3.66 13.04
CA ASN A 38 -13.66 -3.31 12.25
C ASN A 38 -13.26 -2.49 11.02
N PRO A 39 -13.83 -2.75 9.83
CA PRO A 39 -13.57 -1.95 8.63
C PRO A 39 -13.83 -0.46 8.87
N LYS A 40 -12.82 0.37 8.62
CA LYS A 40 -12.93 1.82 8.75
C LYS A 40 -13.60 2.38 7.50
N VAL A 41 -14.64 3.18 7.70
CA VAL A 41 -15.37 3.85 6.61
C VAL A 41 -14.72 5.21 6.36
N GLY A 42 -14.02 5.33 5.25
CA GLY A 42 -13.44 6.58 4.78
C GLY A 42 -14.49 7.55 4.22
N LYS A 43 -14.01 8.61 3.57
CA LYS A 43 -14.86 9.63 2.94
C LYS A 43 -15.88 8.99 1.99
N TYR A 44 -15.41 8.09 1.13
CA TYR A 44 -16.21 7.50 0.05
C TYR A 44 -16.63 6.04 0.29
N GLY A 45 -16.08 5.34 1.27
CA GLY A 45 -16.36 3.92 1.50
C GLY A 45 -15.24 3.19 2.24
N GLN A 46 -15.16 1.87 2.06
CA GLN A 46 -14.16 1.01 2.71
C GLN A 46 -12.97 0.77 1.78
N GLN A 47 -11.77 0.70 2.36
CA GLN A 47 -10.51 0.60 1.62
C GLN A 47 -9.76 -0.69 1.96
N LEU A 48 -9.08 -1.24 0.95
CA LEU A 48 -8.01 -2.21 1.12
C LEU A 48 -6.66 -1.48 1.14
N ILE A 49 -5.72 -2.06 1.87
CA ILE A 49 -4.30 -1.69 1.91
C ILE A 49 -3.54 -2.79 1.19
N PHE A 50 -2.83 -2.42 0.14
CA PHE A 50 -1.90 -3.28 -0.57
C PHE A 50 -0.49 -2.91 -0.11
N GLU A 51 0.25 -3.84 0.50
CA GLU A 51 1.63 -3.63 0.93
C GLU A 51 2.60 -4.28 -0.05
N PHE A 52 3.53 -3.49 -0.57
CA PHE A 52 4.54 -3.95 -1.52
C PHE A 52 5.94 -3.85 -0.92
N ALA A 53 6.73 -4.91 -1.05
CA ALA A 53 8.17 -4.81 -0.91
C ALA A 53 8.78 -4.24 -2.19
N VAL A 54 9.66 -3.26 -2.05
CA VAL A 54 10.40 -2.67 -3.17
C VAL A 54 11.74 -3.39 -3.32
N TYR A 55 12.11 -3.74 -4.55
CA TYR A 55 13.37 -4.41 -4.88
C TYR A 55 14.29 -3.50 -5.71
N LYS A 56 15.60 -3.74 -5.58
CA LYS A 56 16.60 -3.16 -6.47
C LYS A 56 16.61 -3.92 -7.79
N SER A 57 16.75 -3.20 -8.89
CA SER A 57 17.05 -3.77 -10.20
C SER A 57 18.56 -3.85 -10.44
N ASP A 58 18.96 -4.90 -11.12
CA ASP A 58 20.29 -5.03 -11.73
C ASP A 58 20.44 -3.98 -12.84
N PRO A 59 21.53 -3.21 -12.88
CA PRO A 59 21.69 -2.13 -13.84
C PRO A 59 21.95 -2.60 -15.29
N GLU A 60 22.32 -3.87 -15.49
CA GLU A 60 22.60 -4.42 -16.83
C GLU A 60 21.40 -5.16 -17.41
N THR A 61 20.62 -5.82 -16.54
CA THR A 61 19.53 -6.70 -16.94
C THR A 61 18.14 -6.22 -16.54
N ASP A 62 18.04 -5.19 -15.70
CA ASP A 62 16.82 -4.72 -15.04
C ASP A 62 16.12 -5.76 -14.15
N ALA A 63 16.79 -6.90 -13.91
CA ALA A 63 16.24 -7.97 -13.09
C ALA A 63 16.21 -7.58 -11.62
N PRO A 64 15.16 -7.94 -10.86
CA PRO A 64 15.17 -7.73 -9.42
C PRO A 64 16.31 -8.58 -8.84
N VAL A 65 17.10 -8.02 -7.91
CA VAL A 65 18.26 -8.73 -7.33
C VAL A 65 18.25 -8.83 -5.81
N ALA A 66 17.64 -7.86 -5.13
CA ALA A 66 17.58 -7.85 -3.68
C ALA A 66 16.49 -6.88 -3.19
N PRO A 67 15.91 -7.11 -1.99
CA PRO A 67 15.10 -6.11 -1.32
C PRO A 67 15.83 -4.78 -1.20
N MET A 68 15.13 -3.70 -1.54
CA MET A 68 15.61 -2.37 -1.27
C MET A 68 15.59 -2.14 0.25
N LYS A 69 16.63 -1.49 0.77
CA LYS A 69 16.77 -1.18 2.19
C LYS A 69 16.89 0.31 2.37
N TYR A 70 16.31 0.83 3.45
CA TYR A 70 16.48 2.21 3.90
C TYR A 70 17.04 2.24 5.31
N VAL A 71 17.71 3.35 5.64
CA VAL A 71 18.26 3.58 6.97
C VAL A 71 17.14 4.10 7.86
N THR A 72 16.83 3.39 8.94
CA THR A 72 15.77 3.76 9.89
C THR A 72 16.26 4.68 11.00
N ASP A 73 17.56 4.68 11.28
CA ASP A 73 18.24 5.60 12.20
C ASP A 73 19.69 5.76 11.75
N GLU A 74 20.07 6.96 11.32
CA GLU A 74 21.42 7.28 10.83
C GLU A 74 22.50 7.12 11.91
N LYS A 75 22.14 7.20 13.20
CA LYS A 75 23.06 7.05 14.33
C LYS A 75 23.27 5.58 14.71
N LEU A 76 22.32 4.71 14.38
CA LEU A 76 22.36 3.29 14.74
C LEU A 76 22.64 2.34 13.56
N ASP A 77 22.75 2.88 12.32
CA ASP A 77 22.88 2.13 11.05
C ASP A 77 21.90 0.94 10.95
N THR A 78 20.71 1.11 11.50
CA THR A 78 19.65 0.10 11.38
C THR A 78 19.06 0.19 9.98
N LYS A 79 19.02 -0.95 9.28
CA LYS A 79 18.50 -1.06 7.91
C LYS A 79 17.23 -1.90 7.91
N ALA A 80 16.14 -1.33 7.41
CA ALA A 80 14.88 -2.03 7.19
C ALA A 80 14.63 -2.22 5.69
N ASP A 81 13.87 -3.25 5.33
CA ASP A 81 13.41 -3.42 3.96
C ASP A 81 12.36 -2.34 3.63
N VAL A 82 12.40 -1.81 2.42
CA VAL A 82 11.47 -0.76 1.98
C VAL A 82 10.14 -1.41 1.64
N ILE A 83 9.13 -1.11 2.46
CA ILE A 83 7.75 -1.51 2.25
C ILE A 83 6.90 -0.24 2.08
N ILE A 84 6.14 -0.17 0.99
CA ILE A 84 5.27 0.97 0.68
C ILE A 84 3.85 0.45 0.45
N SER A 85 2.87 1.16 1.00
CA SER A 85 1.47 0.78 0.90
C SER A 85 0.70 1.64 -0.10
N LYS A 86 -0.25 1.04 -0.82
CA LYS A 86 -1.26 1.73 -1.63
C LYS A 86 -2.66 1.42 -1.09
N PHE A 87 -3.48 2.46 -0.97
CA PHE A 87 -4.86 2.33 -0.52
C PHE A 87 -5.81 2.40 -1.73
N ALA A 88 -6.76 1.49 -1.82
CA ALA A 88 -7.81 1.53 -2.84
C ALA A 88 -9.17 1.20 -2.24
N TYR A 89 -10.22 1.90 -2.69
CA TYR A 89 -11.58 1.56 -2.30
C TYR A 89 -11.99 0.23 -2.93
N HIS A 90 -12.52 -0.69 -2.14
CA HIS A 90 -13.14 -1.93 -2.62
C HIS A 90 -14.67 -1.90 -2.50
N LYS A 91 -15.19 -1.01 -1.66
CA LYS A 91 -16.61 -0.71 -1.51
C LYS A 91 -16.83 0.79 -1.42
N TYR A 92 -17.80 1.32 -2.16
CA TYR A 92 -18.28 2.68 -2.01
C TYR A 92 -19.56 2.73 -1.19
N LYS A 93 -19.75 3.83 -0.46
CA LYS A 93 -21.04 4.17 0.16
C LYS A 93 -22.13 4.15 -0.92
N SER A 94 -23.19 3.39 -0.68
CA SER A 94 -24.35 3.39 -1.57
C SER A 94 -25.19 4.63 -1.30
N SER A 95 -25.48 5.41 -2.34
CA SER A 95 -26.52 6.43 -2.28
C SER A 95 -27.21 6.54 -3.63
N LYS A 96 -28.51 6.87 -3.61
CA LYS A 96 -29.21 7.26 -4.84
C LYS A 96 -28.90 8.72 -5.15
N LYS A 97 -29.00 9.10 -6.43
CA LYS A 97 -28.75 10.47 -6.87
C LYS A 97 -29.69 11.44 -6.13
N GLY A 98 -29.12 12.30 -5.29
CA GLY A 98 -29.87 13.28 -4.50
C GLY A 98 -30.29 12.82 -3.10
N GLU A 99 -29.90 11.62 -2.68
CA GLU A 99 -30.15 11.09 -1.33
C GLU A 99 -28.85 11.01 -0.53
N ASP A 100 -28.98 11.17 0.79
CA ASP A 100 -27.89 10.91 1.73
C ASP A 100 -27.54 9.41 1.74
N TRP A 101 -26.30 9.10 2.11
CA TRP A 101 -25.86 7.72 2.30
C TRP A 101 -26.64 7.03 3.42
N ILE A 102 -27.03 5.78 3.17
CA ILE A 102 -27.66 4.91 4.17
C ILE A 102 -26.56 4.13 4.89
N GLU A 103 -26.48 4.29 6.22
CA GLU A 103 -25.46 3.63 7.03
C GLU A 103 -25.52 2.10 6.89
N GLY A 104 -24.36 1.49 6.60
CA GLY A 104 -24.25 0.05 6.38
C GLY A 104 -24.46 -0.41 4.94
N GLU A 105 -24.97 0.44 4.04
CA GLU A 105 -25.13 0.08 2.62
C GLU A 105 -23.90 0.43 1.77
N TYR A 106 -23.46 -0.55 0.98
CA TYR A 106 -22.29 -0.44 0.13
C TYR A 106 -22.54 -1.05 -1.25
N GLN A 107 -21.88 -0.48 -2.24
CA GLN A 107 -21.73 -1.05 -3.58
C GLN A 107 -20.27 -1.39 -3.84
N THR A 108 -20.00 -2.41 -4.65
CA THR A 108 -18.62 -2.78 -5.02
C THR A 108 -17.94 -1.62 -5.76
N ALA A 109 -16.66 -1.39 -5.47
CA ALA A 109 -15.81 -0.49 -6.23
C ALA A 109 -15.11 -1.19 -7.40
N ILE A 110 -15.24 -2.52 -7.51
CA ILE A 110 -14.62 -3.34 -8.55
C ILE A 110 -15.49 -3.25 -9.81
N THR A 111 -15.25 -2.21 -10.59
CA THR A 111 -15.94 -1.93 -11.85
C THR A 111 -14.92 -1.70 -12.97
N PRO A 112 -15.31 -1.81 -14.25
CA PRO A 112 -14.43 -1.48 -15.36
C PRO A 112 -13.81 -0.09 -15.16
N ASN A 113 -12.49 0.00 -15.27
CA ASN A 113 -11.70 1.23 -15.14
C ASN A 113 -11.64 1.85 -13.72
N SER A 114 -12.10 1.15 -12.69
CA SER A 114 -11.86 1.57 -11.30
C SER A 114 -10.39 1.41 -10.92
N ALA A 115 -9.92 2.24 -9.98
CA ALA A 115 -8.53 2.18 -9.50
C ALA A 115 -8.16 0.79 -8.94
N ILE A 116 -9.06 0.17 -8.17
CA ILE A 116 -8.83 -1.17 -7.61
C ILE A 116 -8.75 -2.24 -8.71
N THR A 117 -9.56 -2.12 -9.77
CA THR A 117 -9.48 -3.02 -10.93
C THR A 117 -8.17 -2.84 -11.67
N GLY A 118 -7.64 -1.62 -11.76
CA GLY A 118 -6.30 -1.36 -12.30
C GLY A 118 -5.22 -2.12 -11.52
N ILE A 119 -5.26 -2.04 -10.18
CA ILE A 119 -4.32 -2.76 -9.30
C ILE A 119 -4.41 -4.27 -9.51
N PHE A 120 -5.62 -4.85 -9.52
CA PHE A 120 -5.78 -6.29 -9.74
C PHE A 120 -5.29 -6.71 -11.13
N LYS A 121 -5.55 -5.93 -12.17
CA LYS A 121 -5.01 -6.20 -13.52
C LYS A 121 -3.50 -6.20 -13.54
N SER A 122 -2.86 -5.22 -12.89
CA SER A 122 -1.41 -5.17 -12.75
C SER A 122 -0.84 -6.37 -11.99
N LEU A 123 -1.62 -6.93 -11.08
CA LEU A 123 -1.30 -8.17 -10.35
C LEU A 123 -1.61 -9.45 -11.13
N GLY A 124 -2.06 -9.37 -12.38
CA GLY A 124 -2.32 -10.52 -13.25
C GLY A 124 -3.79 -10.96 -13.33
N TRP A 125 -4.72 -10.24 -12.70
CA TRP A 125 -6.14 -10.53 -12.84
C TRP A 125 -6.67 -10.14 -14.21
N THR A 126 -7.51 -10.99 -14.81
CA THR A 126 -8.32 -10.62 -15.96
C THR A 126 -9.70 -10.24 -15.47
N PHE A 127 -10.16 -9.03 -15.81
CA PHE A 127 -11.48 -8.56 -15.36
C PHE A 127 -12.58 -9.52 -15.79
N SER A 128 -13.33 -10.02 -14.82
CA SER A 128 -14.50 -10.87 -15.02
C SER A 128 -15.65 -10.42 -14.10
N THR A 129 -16.80 -11.05 -14.25
CA THR A 129 -17.93 -10.90 -13.33
C THR A 129 -17.87 -11.83 -12.12
N ASP A 130 -16.85 -12.70 -12.07
CA ASP A 130 -16.64 -13.61 -10.96
C ASP A 130 -15.98 -12.87 -9.78
N ASP A 131 -16.08 -13.47 -8.59
CA ASP A 131 -15.43 -12.95 -7.41
C ASP A 131 -13.90 -12.96 -7.58
N VAL A 132 -13.24 -11.97 -6.98
CA VAL A 132 -11.78 -11.84 -6.97
C VAL A 132 -11.30 -11.90 -5.52
N ASP A 133 -10.38 -12.83 -5.23
CA ASP A 133 -9.72 -12.93 -3.94
C ASP A 133 -8.36 -12.21 -4.00
N PRO A 134 -8.17 -11.09 -3.26
CA PRO A 134 -6.89 -10.40 -3.24
C PRO A 134 -5.72 -11.24 -2.74
N ASP A 135 -5.97 -12.27 -1.92
CA ASP A 135 -4.93 -13.12 -1.35
C ASP A 135 -4.28 -14.02 -2.41
N ASP A 136 -4.98 -14.32 -3.50
CA ASP A 136 -4.46 -15.10 -4.65
C ASP A 136 -3.30 -14.39 -5.37
N PHE A 137 -3.17 -13.07 -5.18
CA PHE A 137 -2.12 -12.28 -5.82
C PHE A 137 -0.89 -12.06 -4.92
N ILE A 138 -0.91 -12.53 -3.67
CA ILE A 138 0.25 -12.37 -2.77
C ILE A 138 1.45 -13.07 -3.39
N GLY A 139 2.56 -12.33 -3.48
CA GLY A 139 3.79 -12.77 -4.13
C GLY A 139 3.90 -12.40 -5.60
N ASN A 140 2.84 -11.89 -6.24
CA ASN A 140 2.93 -11.42 -7.63
C ASN A 140 3.78 -10.16 -7.73
N TRP A 141 4.49 -10.07 -8.85
CA TRP A 141 5.36 -8.95 -9.18
C TRP A 141 4.59 -7.88 -9.96
N VAL A 142 4.91 -6.63 -9.65
CA VAL A 142 4.40 -5.43 -10.32
C VAL A 142 5.57 -4.48 -10.58
N GLU A 143 5.36 -3.50 -11.45
CA GLU A 143 6.20 -2.31 -11.49
C GLU A 143 5.50 -1.17 -10.71
N LEU A 144 6.22 -0.58 -9.78
CA LEU A 144 5.74 0.53 -8.94
C LEU A 144 6.28 1.84 -9.49
N ASP A 145 5.39 2.77 -9.86
CA ASP A 145 5.75 4.18 -10.10
C ASP A 145 5.82 4.87 -8.74
N ILE A 146 7.04 5.09 -8.24
CA ILE A 146 7.30 5.72 -6.96
C ILE A 146 7.49 7.23 -7.15
N ASP A 147 6.68 7.98 -6.40
CA ASP A 147 6.80 9.42 -6.23
C ASP A 147 7.06 9.74 -4.77
N ASP A 148 7.24 11.02 -4.46
CA ASP A 148 7.36 11.50 -3.09
C ASP A 148 6.16 12.36 -2.73
N TYR A 149 5.80 12.34 -1.45
CA TYR A 149 4.94 13.35 -0.86
C TYR A 149 5.69 14.03 0.28
N THR A 150 5.48 15.33 0.40
CA THR A 150 5.99 16.12 1.51
C THR A 150 4.84 16.40 2.48
N GLN A 151 5.08 16.20 3.76
CA GLN A 151 4.14 16.51 4.83
C GLN A 151 4.79 17.47 5.81
N GLY A 152 4.07 18.54 6.16
CA GLY A 152 4.54 19.62 7.05
C GLY A 152 4.88 20.91 6.30
N GLU A 153 5.20 21.96 7.06
CA GLU A 153 5.68 23.27 6.58
C GLU A 153 6.90 23.68 7.41
N GLY A 154 7.86 24.39 6.81
CA GLY A 154 9.07 24.85 7.50
C GLY A 154 10.05 23.72 7.85
N ASP A 155 10.77 23.87 8.98
CA ASP A 155 11.84 22.96 9.42
C ASP A 155 11.34 21.55 9.84
N GLU A 156 10.02 21.35 9.93
CA GLU A 156 9.38 20.08 10.29
C GLU A 156 8.86 19.32 9.05
N ALA A 157 9.01 19.88 7.85
CA ALA A 157 8.61 19.21 6.63
C ALA A 157 9.45 17.94 6.41
N TYR A 158 8.79 16.80 6.24
CA TYR A 158 9.45 15.55 5.89
C TYR A 158 8.93 15.03 4.56
N THR A 159 9.82 14.42 3.78
CA THR A 159 9.52 13.80 2.50
C THR A 159 9.51 12.29 2.68
N ALA A 160 8.47 11.62 2.18
CA ALA A 160 8.35 10.18 2.19
C ALA A 160 7.88 9.67 0.83
N SER A 161 8.30 8.46 0.48
CA SER A 161 7.92 7.86 -0.80
C SER A 161 6.50 7.29 -0.76
N THR A 162 5.81 7.37 -1.88
CA THR A 162 4.46 6.87 -2.11
C THR A 162 4.37 6.19 -3.47
N ILE A 163 3.46 5.23 -3.59
CA ILE A 163 3.12 4.63 -4.88
C ILE A 163 2.17 5.60 -5.60
N LYS A 164 2.62 6.18 -6.71
CA LYS A 164 1.79 6.96 -7.62
C LYS A 164 0.91 6.04 -8.45
N ASP A 165 1.50 5.05 -9.10
CA ASP A 165 0.79 4.05 -9.91
C ASP A 165 1.38 2.64 -9.77
N ILE A 166 0.61 1.63 -10.18
CA ILE A 166 0.99 0.21 -10.16
C ILE A 166 0.74 -0.37 -11.55
N ASN A 167 1.80 -0.80 -12.23
CA ASN A 167 1.76 -1.36 -13.57
C ASN A 167 2.02 -2.88 -13.54
N PRO A 168 1.55 -3.62 -14.57
CA PRO A 168 2.00 -4.99 -14.77
C PRO A 168 3.53 -5.07 -14.82
N TYR A 169 4.11 -6.11 -14.23
CA TYR A 169 5.55 -6.32 -14.33
C TYR A 169 5.89 -6.89 -15.72
N GLU A 170 6.58 -6.09 -16.53
CA GLU A 170 7.07 -6.48 -17.88
C GLU A 170 8.59 -6.73 -17.93
N GLY A 171 9.25 -6.69 -16.77
CA GLY A 171 10.70 -6.89 -16.67
C GLY A 171 11.14 -8.35 -16.90
N PRO A 172 12.45 -8.61 -16.83
CA PRO A 172 13.00 -9.95 -17.06
C PRO A 172 12.50 -10.95 -16.01
N LYS A 173 12.65 -12.24 -16.33
CA LYS A 173 12.27 -13.32 -15.41
C LYS A 173 13.00 -13.18 -14.07
N VAL A 174 12.23 -13.14 -13.00
CA VAL A 174 12.75 -13.06 -11.64
C VAL A 174 13.36 -14.40 -11.23
N GLY A 175 14.60 -14.37 -10.74
CA GLY A 175 15.29 -15.53 -10.16
C GLY A 175 14.94 -15.78 -8.70
N ASP A 176 15.66 -16.70 -8.05
CA ASP A 176 15.51 -16.95 -6.61
C ASP A 176 16.14 -15.80 -5.80
N ILE A 177 15.30 -14.93 -5.26
CA ILE A 177 15.70 -13.77 -4.48
C ILE A 177 15.16 -13.91 -3.06
N LYS A 178 15.89 -13.39 -2.08
CA LYS A 178 15.43 -13.34 -0.69
C LYS A 178 14.13 -12.52 -0.59
N ASP A 179 13.08 -13.17 -0.10
CA ASP A 179 11.80 -12.52 0.15
C ASP A 179 11.79 -11.67 1.42
N VAL A 180 11.05 -10.56 1.35
CA VAL A 180 10.71 -9.70 2.49
C VAL A 180 9.50 -10.30 3.21
N LYS A 181 9.54 -10.34 4.54
CA LYS A 181 8.39 -10.76 5.35
C LYS A 181 7.40 -9.60 5.48
N ALA A 182 6.11 -9.89 5.33
CA ALA A 182 5.06 -8.93 5.60
C ALA A 182 5.17 -8.39 7.04
N THR A 183 4.83 -7.11 7.22
CA THR A 183 4.83 -6.50 8.55
C THR A 183 3.66 -7.09 9.35
N GLU A 184 3.96 -7.86 10.40
CA GLU A 184 2.93 -8.28 11.34
C GLU A 184 2.48 -7.05 12.14
N LYS A 185 1.16 -6.82 12.23
CA LYS A 185 0.63 -5.86 13.20
C LYS A 185 1.14 -6.28 14.58
N PRO A 186 1.71 -5.36 15.39
CA PRO A 186 2.05 -5.71 16.76
C PRO A 186 0.77 -6.24 17.42
N LYS A 187 0.79 -7.51 17.85
CA LYS A 187 -0.25 -8.06 18.71
C LYS A 187 -0.36 -7.10 19.89
N LYS A 188 -1.59 -6.66 20.21
CA LYS A 188 -1.88 -5.76 21.34
C LYS A 188 -0.92 -6.09 22.48
N ILE A 189 0.03 -5.21 22.75
CA ILE A 189 0.81 -5.30 23.98
C ILE A 189 -0.26 -5.06 25.05
N GLU A 190 -0.68 -6.13 25.71
CA GLU A 190 -1.49 -6.03 26.92
C GLU A 190 -0.78 -5.01 27.79
N LYS A 191 -1.49 -3.93 28.17
CA LYS A 191 -0.96 -2.98 29.13
C LYS A 191 -0.43 -3.79 30.30
N GLN A 192 0.88 -3.73 30.54
CA GLN A 192 1.40 -4.16 31.82
C GLN A 192 0.68 -3.33 32.87
N VAL A 193 -0.07 -4.03 33.73
CA VAL A 193 -0.78 -3.51 34.90
C VAL A 193 0.24 -3.04 35.93
#